data_AF-A0A0D1ZG50-F1
#
_entry.id   AF-A0A0D1ZG50-F1
#
_cell.length_a   1.000
_cell.length_b   1.000
_cell.length_c   1.000
_cell.angle_alpha   90.00
_cell.angle_beta   90.00
_cell.angle_gamma   90.00
#
_symmetry.space_group_name_H-M   'P 1'
#
loop_
_entity.id
_entity.type
_entity.pdbx_description
1 polymer ?
#
loop_
_entity_poly.entity_id
_entity_poly.type
_entity_poly.pdbx_seq_one_letter_code
_entity_poly.pdbx_strand_id
1 'polypeptide(L)'
;MAANQRVCSAYLPSRPKAAAAPAAAAATTTMSSGSTPYYKYYHYDPSLAGTCVFAVLFGLSTVWHLILVARRRTWYFVPLITGGIFEIVGYAARGVSHQQAPNLTLAPYVIQTLLLLVAPALFAASIYMVLVRIVVSADGESCCLIKARWLTTVFVTSDVVTFFVQLGGAGLLASSNPSQSRLGSRIVLAGLLLQIIIFGFFVAVAMVFHLRLRKRLSGKSHGLSMPWQQFLYVLYITSAAIMVRSIVRVVEFVEGFEGTIIRHQIYLYVFDGVPMAAVMFVFNFWYPSYFSIRARNALADGVCEDSTFEQSAMELQSE
;
A
#
# COMPACT_ATOMS: atom_id res chain seq x y z
N MET A 1 -56.84 -42.61 32.10
CA MET A 1 -56.70 -42.28 33.53
C MET A 1 -55.22 -42.31 33.89
N ALA A 2 -54.75 -41.20 34.45
CA ALA A 2 -53.60 -41.05 35.35
C ALA A 2 -52.20 -41.50 34.89
N ALA A 3 -51.37 -40.47 34.66
CA ALA A 3 -49.94 -40.42 34.92
C ALA A 3 -49.55 -40.93 36.33
N ASN A 4 -48.30 -41.36 36.52
CA ASN A 4 -47.50 -40.81 37.62
C ASN A 4 -45.97 -41.05 37.55
N GLN A 5 -45.26 -39.93 37.40
CA GLN A 5 -44.21 -39.37 38.26
C GLN A 5 -42.90 -40.13 38.62
N ARG A 6 -41.80 -39.57 38.08
CA ARG A 6 -40.63 -38.90 38.75
C ARG A 6 -39.91 -39.64 39.91
N VAL A 7 -38.56 -39.68 39.87
CA VAL A 7 -37.61 -38.72 40.53
C VAL A 7 -36.15 -39.22 40.44
N CYS A 8 -35.24 -38.25 40.30
CA CYS A 8 -33.77 -38.20 40.26
C CYS A 8 -32.95 -39.07 41.25
N SER A 9 -31.70 -39.43 40.88
CA SER A 9 -30.45 -38.80 41.40
C SER A 9 -29.15 -39.58 41.04
N ALA A 10 -28.05 -38.83 40.96
CA ALA A 10 -26.65 -39.20 41.28
C ALA A 10 -25.68 -39.83 40.23
N TYR A 11 -24.89 -38.92 39.67
CA TYR A 11 -23.45 -38.92 39.33
C TYR A 11 -22.53 -40.00 39.98
N LEU A 12 -21.52 -40.48 39.20
CA LEU A 12 -20.13 -40.94 39.54
C LEU A 12 -19.67 -42.38 39.17
N PRO A 13 -18.34 -42.61 38.98
CA PRO A 13 -17.74 -43.16 37.76
C PRO A 13 -17.11 -44.57 37.90
N SER A 14 -16.69 -45.16 36.78
CA SER A 14 -16.01 -46.45 36.69
C SER A 14 -14.47 -46.35 36.65
N ARG A 15 -13.79 -47.14 37.49
CA ARG A 15 -12.39 -47.64 37.41
C ARG A 15 -12.20 -48.73 38.50
N PRO A 16 -11.11 -49.53 38.56
CA PRO A 16 -10.09 -49.89 37.55
C PRO A 16 -9.80 -51.43 37.53
N LYS A 17 -8.90 -51.92 36.66
CA LYS A 17 -7.96 -53.02 37.03
C LYS A 17 -6.76 -53.16 36.08
N ALA A 18 -5.60 -52.92 36.71
CA ALA A 18 -4.23 -53.42 36.53
C ALA A 18 -3.83 -54.26 35.30
N ALA A 19 -2.70 -53.86 34.69
CA ALA A 19 -1.75 -54.76 34.04
C ALA A 19 -0.32 -54.23 34.25
N ALA A 20 0.58 -55.09 34.73
CA ALA A 20 2.02 -54.84 34.84
C ALA A 20 2.79 -56.03 34.25
N ALA A 21 3.55 -55.74 33.18
CA ALA A 21 4.87 -56.22 32.72
C ALA A 21 5.19 -57.75 32.64
N PRO A 22 6.07 -58.16 31.70
CA PRO A 22 7.50 -57.89 31.88
C PRO A 22 8.20 -57.27 30.65
N ALA A 23 9.32 -56.62 30.95
CA ALA A 23 10.27 -56.04 30.03
C ALA A 23 11.21 -57.09 29.43
N ALA A 24 11.52 -56.96 28.14
CA ALA A 24 12.84 -57.30 27.59
C ALA A 24 13.03 -56.70 26.19
N ALA A 25 14.23 -56.12 26.00
CA ALA A 25 14.94 -55.85 24.76
C ALA A 25 14.56 -54.61 23.92
N ALA A 26 15.57 -53.76 23.78
CA ALA A 26 15.63 -52.48 23.09
C ALA A 26 15.67 -52.58 21.56
N ALA A 27 15.48 -51.40 20.95
CA ALA A 27 15.86 -50.95 19.61
C ALA A 27 14.90 -51.25 18.45
N THR A 28 14.09 -50.25 18.08
CA THR A 28 14.21 -49.50 16.81
C THR A 28 13.00 -48.59 16.65
N THR A 29 13.24 -47.27 16.71
CA THR A 29 12.25 -46.24 16.46
C THR A 29 11.92 -46.17 14.96
N THR A 30 10.69 -46.50 14.58
CA THR A 30 10.09 -46.03 13.33
C THR A 30 8.78 -45.32 13.66
N MET A 31 8.82 -43.98 13.61
CA MET A 31 7.65 -43.12 13.75
C MET A 31 6.72 -43.31 12.55
N SER A 32 5.48 -43.75 12.79
CA SER A 32 4.40 -43.73 11.81
C SER A 32 3.73 -42.36 11.79
N SER A 33 3.77 -41.68 10.63
CA SER A 33 3.11 -40.41 10.32
C SER A 33 1.62 -40.39 10.69
N GLY A 34 1.28 -39.62 11.72
CA GLY A 34 -0.08 -39.12 11.94
C GLY A 34 -0.26 -37.79 11.21
N SER A 35 -1.04 -37.77 10.13
CA SER A 35 -1.35 -36.60 9.33
C SER A 35 -2.23 -35.61 10.12
N THR A 36 -1.62 -34.53 10.62
CA THR A 36 -2.32 -33.33 11.04
C THR A 36 -2.87 -32.58 9.82
N PRO A 37 -4.07 -31.97 9.89
CA PRO A 37 -4.64 -31.24 8.74
C PRO A 37 -3.77 -30.03 8.41
N TYR A 38 -3.09 -30.10 7.27
CA TYR A 38 -2.09 -29.14 6.80
C TYR A 38 -2.78 -27.94 6.11
N TYR A 39 -2.70 -26.73 6.69
CA TYR A 39 -3.20 -25.52 6.03
C TYR A 39 -2.14 -24.99 5.06
N LYS A 40 -2.35 -25.21 3.76
CA LYS A 40 -1.44 -24.81 2.68
C LYS A 40 -1.73 -23.36 2.27
N TYR A 41 -0.97 -22.40 2.81
CA TYR A 41 -1.15 -20.97 2.48
C TYR A 41 -0.68 -20.60 1.05
N TYR A 42 0.14 -21.45 0.42
CA TYR A 42 0.67 -21.23 -0.93
C TYR A 42 0.38 -22.44 -1.85
N HIS A 43 -0.38 -22.22 -2.92
CA HIS A 43 -0.70 -23.24 -3.94
C HIS A 43 0.23 -23.20 -5.17
N TYR A 44 1.37 -22.51 -5.10
CA TYR A 44 2.35 -22.36 -6.18
C TYR A 44 3.77 -22.59 -5.66
N ASP A 45 4.69 -22.95 -6.56
CA ASP A 45 6.13 -22.89 -6.34
C ASP A 45 6.63 -21.48 -6.68
N PRO A 46 7.04 -20.67 -5.69
CA PRO A 46 7.62 -19.37 -5.96
C PRO A 46 8.84 -19.44 -6.87
N SER A 47 8.82 -18.72 -8.00
CA SER A 47 10.05 -18.56 -8.78
C SER A 47 11.02 -17.67 -8.02
N LEU A 48 12.12 -18.26 -7.52
CA LEU A 48 13.20 -17.51 -6.88
C LEU A 48 13.74 -16.42 -7.82
N ALA A 49 13.79 -16.73 -9.12
CA ALA A 49 14.23 -15.85 -10.18
C ALA A 49 13.39 -14.56 -10.29
N GLY A 50 12.05 -14.64 -10.26
CA GLY A 50 11.19 -13.46 -10.34
C GLY A 50 11.38 -12.53 -9.13
N THR A 51 11.44 -13.10 -7.93
CA THR A 51 11.70 -12.34 -6.70
C THR A 51 13.03 -11.63 -6.73
N CYS A 52 14.11 -12.31 -7.15
CA CYS A 52 15.44 -11.72 -7.25
C CYS A 52 15.50 -10.59 -8.29
N VAL A 53 14.88 -10.76 -9.47
CA VAL A 53 14.88 -9.72 -10.51
C VAL A 53 14.18 -8.45 -10.02
N PHE A 54 12.97 -8.56 -9.45
CA PHE A 54 12.26 -7.39 -8.93
C PHE A 54 12.97 -6.77 -7.72
N ALA A 55 13.49 -7.57 -6.79
CA ALA A 55 14.25 -7.04 -5.66
C ALA A 55 15.50 -6.27 -6.10
N VAL A 56 16.22 -6.74 -7.12
CA VAL A 56 17.37 -6.04 -7.71
C VAL A 56 16.92 -4.77 -8.43
N LEU A 57 15.84 -4.82 -9.22
CA LEU A 57 15.31 -3.64 -9.93
C LEU A 57 14.87 -2.54 -8.95
N PHE A 58 14.09 -2.89 -7.92
CA PHE A 58 13.69 -1.95 -6.87
C PHE A 58 14.89 -1.46 -6.05
N GLY A 59 15.85 -2.35 -5.76
CA GLY A 59 17.11 -2.02 -5.09
C GLY A 59 17.92 -0.97 -5.82
N LEU A 60 18.25 -1.22 -7.08
CA LEU A 60 19.01 -0.30 -7.93
C LEU A 60 18.27 1.03 -8.10
N SER A 61 16.96 0.98 -8.33
CA SER A 61 16.12 2.17 -8.49
C SER A 61 16.06 3.02 -7.21
N THR A 62 15.97 2.38 -6.04
CA THR A 62 15.95 3.07 -4.73
C THR A 62 17.29 3.70 -4.41
N VAL A 63 18.41 2.99 -4.67
CA VAL A 63 19.77 3.53 -4.48
C VAL A 63 19.99 4.73 -5.39
N TRP A 64 19.57 4.65 -6.65
CA TRP A 64 19.67 5.76 -7.59
C TRP A 64 18.88 6.97 -7.09
N HIS A 65 17.62 6.79 -6.69
CA HIS A 65 16.80 7.85 -6.07
C HIS A 65 17.45 8.45 -4.83
N LEU A 66 18.04 7.64 -3.96
CA LEU A 66 18.73 8.12 -2.77
C LEU A 66 19.90 9.04 -3.15
N ILE A 67 20.68 8.67 -4.17
CA ILE A 67 21.76 9.50 -4.69
C ILE A 67 21.21 10.83 -5.25
N LEU A 68 20.11 10.80 -6.00
CA LEU A 68 19.48 12.00 -6.55
C LEU A 68 18.91 12.92 -5.46
N VAL A 69 18.23 12.37 -4.45
CA VAL A 69 17.67 13.14 -3.34
C VAL A 69 18.79 13.78 -2.52
N ALA A 70 19.86 13.03 -2.24
CA ALA A 70 21.02 13.55 -1.52
C ALA A 70 21.75 14.65 -2.31
N ARG A 71 22.02 14.42 -3.60
CA ARG A 71 22.75 15.39 -4.45
C ARG A 71 21.93 16.64 -4.75
N ARG A 72 20.62 16.51 -4.97
CA ARG A 72 19.73 17.61 -5.40
C ARG A 72 18.90 18.21 -4.25
N ARG A 73 19.10 17.75 -3.01
CA ARG A 73 18.45 18.23 -1.78
C ARG A 73 16.92 18.30 -1.87
N THR A 74 16.31 17.36 -2.57
CA THR A 74 14.86 17.27 -2.78
C THR A 74 14.22 16.33 -1.76
N TRP A 75 14.32 16.68 -0.47
CA TRP A 75 13.81 15.89 0.66
C TRP A 75 12.31 15.56 0.61
N TYR A 76 11.55 16.22 -0.24
CA TYR A 76 10.13 15.90 -0.46
C TYR A 76 9.92 14.57 -1.21
N PHE A 77 10.95 13.96 -1.78
CA PHE A 77 10.89 12.62 -2.38
C PHE A 77 11.10 11.47 -1.37
N VAL A 78 11.15 11.77 -0.06
CA VAL A 78 11.27 10.76 1.01
C VAL A 78 10.19 9.67 0.91
N PRO A 79 8.89 9.97 0.67
CA PRO A 79 7.88 8.91 0.56
C PRO A 79 8.19 7.91 -0.56
N LEU A 80 8.73 8.36 -1.69
CA LEU A 80 9.12 7.47 -2.79
C LEU A 80 10.26 6.53 -2.40
N ILE A 81 11.26 7.04 -1.68
CA ILE A 81 12.37 6.22 -1.16
C ILE A 81 11.85 5.20 -0.16
N THR A 82 11.01 5.62 0.78
CA THR A 82 10.39 4.73 1.76
C THR A 82 9.56 3.65 1.09
N GLY A 83 8.77 4.00 0.06
CA GLY A 83 8.01 3.04 -0.73
C GLY A 83 8.91 2.06 -1.48
N GLY A 84 10.02 2.52 -2.04
CA GLY A 84 11.03 1.66 -2.67
C GLY A 84 11.66 0.66 -1.70
N ILE A 85 11.98 1.10 -0.48
CA ILE A 85 12.46 0.23 0.60
C ILE A 85 11.39 -0.80 0.98
N PHE A 86 10.11 -0.39 1.08
CA PHE A 86 9.01 -1.29 1.43
C PHE A 86 8.79 -2.35 0.36
N GLU A 87 8.91 -2.00 -0.92
CA GLU A 87 8.90 -2.97 -2.03
C GLU A 87 10.08 -3.96 -1.91
N ILE A 88 11.32 -3.46 -1.68
CA ILE A 88 12.50 -4.34 -1.51
C ILE A 88 12.30 -5.32 -0.36
N VAL A 89 11.89 -4.83 0.81
CA VAL A 89 11.68 -5.68 2.00
C VAL A 89 10.49 -6.61 1.80
N GLY A 90 9.42 -6.16 1.14
CA GLY A 90 8.27 -6.98 0.79
C GLY A 90 8.64 -8.15 -0.13
N TYR A 91 9.42 -7.89 -1.18
CA TYR A 91 9.92 -8.95 -2.06
C TYR A 91 10.98 -9.83 -1.39
N ALA A 92 11.85 -9.29 -0.53
CA ALA A 92 12.82 -10.08 0.23
C ALA A 92 12.12 -11.04 1.23
N ALA A 93 11.11 -10.54 1.96
CA ALA A 93 10.28 -11.36 2.85
C ALA A 93 9.54 -12.47 2.10
N ARG A 94 9.11 -12.20 0.86
CA ARG A 94 8.52 -13.20 -0.04
C ARG A 94 9.51 -14.32 -0.41
N GLY A 95 10.77 -13.96 -0.65
CA GLY A 95 11.85 -14.93 -0.91
C GLY A 95 12.17 -15.82 0.29
N VAL A 96 12.17 -15.26 1.51
CA VAL A 96 12.38 -16.03 2.75
C VAL A 96 11.20 -16.96 3.05
N SER A 97 9.96 -16.50 2.78
CA SER A 97 8.75 -17.31 2.94
C SER A 97 8.76 -18.57 2.04
N HIS A 98 9.46 -18.52 0.90
CA HIS A 98 9.69 -19.69 0.04
C HIS A 98 10.65 -20.72 0.65
N GLN A 99 11.69 -20.27 1.38
CA GLN A 99 12.72 -21.14 1.93
C GLN A 99 12.32 -21.82 3.27
N GLN A 100 11.24 -21.39 3.92
CA GLN A 100 10.80 -21.88 5.23
C GLN A 100 9.58 -22.83 5.19
N ALA A 101 9.15 -23.30 4.01
CA ALA A 101 8.18 -24.40 3.94
C ALA A 101 8.84 -25.66 4.54
N PRO A 102 8.45 -26.11 5.76
CA PRO A 102 7.06 -26.33 6.16
C PRO A 102 6.55 -25.54 7.39
N ASN A 103 7.40 -24.83 8.13
CA ASN A 103 7.04 -24.08 9.35
C ASN A 103 6.82 -22.59 9.02
N LEU A 104 5.72 -22.29 8.33
CA LEU A 104 5.32 -20.92 8.03
C LEU A 104 5.02 -20.15 9.32
N THR A 105 5.99 -19.39 9.82
CA THR A 105 5.68 -18.31 10.76
C THR A 105 4.71 -17.34 10.10
N LEU A 106 3.66 -16.94 10.80
CA LEU A 106 2.68 -15.95 10.35
C LEU A 106 3.33 -14.59 10.00
N ALA A 107 4.47 -14.29 10.61
CA ALA A 107 5.13 -12.98 10.54
C ALA A 107 5.65 -12.59 9.14
N PRO A 108 6.46 -13.39 8.40
CA PRO A 108 6.92 -13.02 7.05
C PRO A 108 5.79 -12.77 6.04
N TYR A 109 4.70 -13.55 6.11
CA TYR A 109 3.54 -13.38 5.22
C TYR A 109 2.79 -12.08 5.50
N VAL A 110 2.57 -11.77 6.78
CA VAL A 110 1.93 -10.50 7.20
C VAL A 110 2.81 -9.32 6.82
N ILE A 111 4.12 -9.38 7.08
CA ILE A 111 5.06 -8.29 6.74
C ILE A 111 5.06 -8.02 5.23
N GLN A 112 5.16 -9.05 4.39
CA GLN A 112 5.09 -8.90 2.94
C GLN A 112 3.78 -8.22 2.51
N THR A 113 2.65 -8.74 3.00
CA THR A 113 1.32 -8.23 2.60
C THR A 113 1.17 -6.77 2.99
N LEU A 114 1.59 -6.40 4.20
CA LEU A 114 1.50 -5.03 4.70
C LEU A 114 2.40 -4.08 3.92
N LEU A 115 3.67 -4.44 3.69
CA LEU A 115 4.61 -3.56 3.00
C LEU A 115 4.22 -3.33 1.54
N LEU A 116 3.75 -4.37 0.86
CA LEU A 116 3.22 -4.24 -0.50
C LEU A 116 1.91 -3.43 -0.52
N LEU A 117 1.09 -3.47 0.53
CA LEU A 117 -0.13 -2.65 0.61
C LEU A 117 0.20 -1.15 0.83
N VAL A 118 1.26 -0.85 1.58
CA VAL A 118 1.67 0.54 1.89
C VAL A 118 2.38 1.23 0.72
N ALA A 119 3.18 0.50 -0.06
CA ALA A 119 4.02 1.09 -1.10
C ALA A 119 3.26 2.00 -2.11
N PRO A 120 2.06 1.63 -2.61
CA PRO A 120 1.29 2.49 -3.53
C PRO A 120 0.84 3.81 -2.91
N ALA A 121 0.47 3.80 -1.62
CA ALA A 121 0.10 5.02 -0.90
C ALA A 121 1.29 5.99 -0.79
N LEU A 122 2.49 5.46 -0.55
CA LEU A 122 3.72 6.26 -0.51
C LEU A 122 4.10 6.82 -1.90
N PHE A 123 3.84 6.06 -2.95
CA PHE A 123 4.07 6.52 -4.33
C PHE A 123 3.03 7.59 -4.72
N ALA A 124 1.77 7.40 -4.37
CA ALA A 124 0.71 8.40 -4.56
C ALA A 124 1.04 9.71 -3.82
N ALA A 125 1.46 9.63 -2.56
CA ALA A 125 1.92 10.78 -1.78
C ALA A 125 3.03 11.56 -2.48
N SER A 126 3.97 10.86 -3.12
CA SER A 126 5.06 11.48 -3.90
C SER A 126 4.53 12.24 -5.11
N ILE A 127 3.57 11.66 -5.83
CA ILE A 127 2.91 12.30 -6.98
C ILE A 127 2.16 13.56 -6.54
N TYR A 128 1.47 13.54 -5.39
CA TYR A 128 0.76 14.71 -4.88
C TYR A 128 1.72 15.87 -4.59
N MET A 129 2.87 15.57 -3.97
CA MET A 129 3.90 16.57 -3.70
C MET A 129 4.50 17.14 -4.98
N VAL A 130 4.69 16.31 -6.02
CA VAL A 130 5.17 16.77 -7.33
C VAL A 130 4.15 17.70 -7.97
N LEU A 131 2.85 17.35 -7.95
CA LEU A 131 1.79 18.21 -8.51
C LEU A 131 1.78 19.59 -7.86
N VAL A 132 1.80 19.65 -6.53
CA VAL A 132 1.80 20.91 -5.78
C VAL A 132 2.98 21.79 -6.16
N ARG A 133 4.16 21.21 -6.37
CA ARG A 133 5.34 21.97 -6.83
C ARG A 133 5.19 22.48 -8.24
N ILE A 134 4.55 21.73 -9.14
CA ILE A 134 4.22 22.20 -10.49
C ILE A 134 3.24 23.37 -10.40
N VAL A 135 2.18 23.25 -9.58
CA VAL A 135 1.19 24.32 -9.36
C VAL A 135 1.86 25.60 -8.90
N VAL A 136 2.68 25.52 -7.85
CA VAL A 136 3.38 26.69 -7.28
C VAL A 136 4.41 27.25 -8.25
N SER A 137 5.21 26.40 -8.91
CA SER A 137 6.25 26.88 -9.83
C SER A 137 5.71 27.49 -11.11
N ALA A 138 4.50 27.10 -11.52
CA ALA A 138 3.82 27.65 -12.68
C ALA A 138 2.98 28.91 -12.35
N ASP A 139 3.06 29.42 -11.12
CA ASP A 139 2.18 30.48 -10.60
C ASP A 139 0.69 30.14 -10.80
N GLY A 140 0.37 28.84 -10.75
CA GLY A 140 -0.89 28.28 -11.20
C GLY A 140 -1.94 28.14 -10.10
N GLU A 141 -1.75 28.76 -8.93
CA GLU A 141 -2.64 28.55 -7.78
C GLU A 141 -4.08 28.97 -8.08
N SER A 142 -4.27 30.07 -8.81
CA SER A 142 -5.58 30.51 -9.33
C SER A 142 -6.25 29.52 -10.30
N CYS A 143 -5.47 28.63 -10.92
CA CYS A 143 -5.97 27.60 -11.82
C CYS A 143 -6.33 26.30 -11.09
N CYS A 144 -5.92 26.14 -9.83
CA CYS A 144 -6.22 24.95 -9.02
C CYS A 144 -7.63 25.04 -8.42
N LEU A 145 -8.32 23.90 -8.29
CA LEU A 145 -9.63 23.86 -7.62
C LEU A 145 -9.50 23.96 -6.09
N ILE A 146 -8.38 23.48 -5.55
CA ILE A 146 -8.08 23.40 -4.13
C ILE A 146 -6.74 24.08 -3.92
N LYS A 147 -6.58 24.84 -2.82
CA LYS A 147 -5.28 25.43 -2.44
C LYS A 147 -4.20 24.34 -2.46
N ALA A 148 -3.04 24.64 -3.03
CA ALA A 148 -2.01 23.63 -3.32
C ALA A 148 -1.57 22.88 -2.05
N ARG A 149 -1.62 23.53 -0.88
CA ARG A 149 -1.30 22.93 0.43
C ARG A 149 -2.31 21.88 0.88
N TRP A 150 -3.59 22.21 0.79
CA TRP A 150 -4.67 21.32 1.15
C TRP A 150 -4.72 20.10 0.25
N LEU A 151 -4.28 20.24 -1.00
CA LEU A 151 -4.19 19.13 -1.95
C LEU A 151 -3.35 17.97 -1.39
N THR A 152 -2.11 18.24 -0.94
CA THR A 152 -1.26 17.15 -0.42
C THR A 152 -1.82 16.59 0.88
N THR A 153 -2.22 17.46 1.82
CA THR A 153 -2.71 17.01 3.13
C THR A 153 -3.96 16.14 3.03
N VAL A 154 -4.96 16.57 2.26
CA VAL A 154 -6.22 15.83 2.11
C VAL A 154 -5.99 14.48 1.44
N PHE A 155 -5.24 14.43 0.34
CA PHE A 155 -5.05 13.18 -0.40
C PHE A 155 -4.14 12.19 0.34
N VAL A 156 -3.05 12.65 0.97
CA VAL A 156 -2.22 11.77 1.80
C VAL A 156 -2.99 11.25 3.00
N THR A 157 -3.79 12.10 3.66
CA THR A 157 -4.59 11.68 4.82
C THR A 157 -5.62 10.63 4.40
N SER A 158 -6.28 10.81 3.25
CA SER A 158 -7.15 9.80 2.67
C SER A 158 -6.45 8.46 2.44
N ASP A 159 -5.26 8.46 1.86
CA ASP A 159 -4.50 7.23 1.60
C ASP A 159 -4.10 6.53 2.93
N VAL A 160 -3.76 7.30 3.96
CA VAL A 160 -3.48 6.75 5.30
C VAL A 160 -4.74 6.15 5.93
N VAL A 161 -5.87 6.85 5.87
CA VAL A 161 -7.16 6.37 6.42
C VAL A 161 -7.60 5.09 5.72
N THR A 162 -7.57 5.07 4.39
CA THR A 162 -7.93 3.88 3.60
C THR A 162 -6.99 2.71 3.86
N PHE A 163 -5.69 2.96 4.05
CA PHE A 163 -4.74 1.95 4.47
C PHE A 163 -5.10 1.32 5.82
N PHE A 164 -5.42 2.13 6.84
CA PHE A 164 -5.83 1.61 8.15
C PHE A 164 -7.13 0.81 8.09
N VAL A 165 -8.09 1.23 7.27
CA VAL A 165 -9.33 0.47 7.01
C VAL A 165 -8.99 -0.90 6.43
N GLN A 166 -8.12 -0.95 5.41
CA GLN A 166 -7.69 -2.22 4.80
C GLN A 166 -6.91 -3.09 5.80
N LEU A 167 -6.04 -2.50 6.61
CA LEU A 167 -5.28 -3.21 7.64
C LEU A 167 -6.19 -3.86 8.68
N GLY A 168 -7.17 -3.12 9.19
CA GLY A 168 -8.17 -3.64 10.13
C GLY A 168 -9.03 -4.74 9.50
N GLY A 169 -9.47 -4.54 8.25
CA GLY A 169 -10.21 -5.54 7.50
C GLY A 169 -9.41 -6.82 7.24
N ALA A 170 -8.12 -6.69 6.90
CA ALA A 170 -7.22 -7.82 6.67
C ALA A 170 -6.93 -8.60 7.96
N GLY A 171 -6.77 -7.92 9.09
CA GLY A 171 -6.65 -8.55 10.40
C GLY A 171 -7.88 -9.39 10.75
N LEU A 172 -9.08 -8.89 10.41
CA LEU A 172 -10.33 -9.61 10.63
C LEU A 172 -10.53 -10.77 9.64
N LEU A 173 -10.06 -10.61 8.40
CA LEU A 173 -10.05 -11.65 7.37
C LEU A 173 -9.26 -12.89 7.82
N ALA A 174 -8.18 -12.69 8.59
CA ALA A 174 -7.33 -13.75 9.13
C ALA A 174 -7.94 -14.51 10.33
N SER A 175 -9.12 -14.10 10.82
CA SER A 175 -9.81 -14.81 11.91
C SER A 175 -10.36 -16.16 11.45
N SER A 176 -10.33 -17.17 12.33
CA SER A 176 -10.96 -18.48 12.11
C SER A 176 -12.49 -18.44 12.12
N ASN A 177 -13.09 -17.34 12.59
CA ASN A 177 -14.54 -17.16 12.65
C ASN A 177 -15.10 -16.75 11.27
N PRO A 178 -16.01 -17.54 10.66
CA PRO A 178 -16.53 -17.25 9.32
C PRO A 178 -17.27 -15.91 9.20
N SER A 179 -17.96 -15.48 10.26
CA SER A 179 -18.65 -14.18 10.29
C SER A 179 -17.67 -13.02 10.24
N GLN A 180 -16.60 -13.10 11.04
CA GLN A 180 -15.55 -12.08 11.09
C GLN A 180 -14.76 -12.05 9.79
N SER A 181 -14.38 -13.22 9.25
CA SER A 181 -13.66 -13.28 7.98
C SER A 181 -14.43 -12.61 6.82
N ARG A 182 -15.75 -12.85 6.73
CA ARG A 182 -16.62 -12.17 5.74
C ARG A 182 -16.71 -10.65 5.95
N LEU A 183 -16.82 -10.21 7.20
CA LEU A 183 -16.82 -8.78 7.52
C LEU A 183 -15.48 -8.14 7.13
N GLY A 184 -14.37 -8.80 7.45
CA GLY A 184 -13.01 -8.37 7.09
C GLY A 184 -12.86 -8.21 5.58
N SER A 185 -13.35 -9.19 4.80
CA SER A 185 -13.36 -9.11 3.34
C SER A 185 -14.08 -7.85 2.83
N ARG A 186 -15.29 -7.58 3.32
CA ARG A 186 -16.05 -6.37 2.94
C ARG A 186 -15.32 -5.08 3.30
N ILE A 187 -14.66 -5.04 4.46
CA ILE A 187 -13.91 -3.87 4.92
C ILE A 187 -12.70 -3.60 4.01
N VAL A 188 -11.93 -4.63 3.66
CA VAL A 188 -10.78 -4.48 2.73
C VAL A 188 -11.26 -3.99 1.37
N LEU A 189 -12.31 -4.60 0.81
CA LEU A 189 -12.87 -4.20 -0.48
C LEU A 189 -13.35 -2.73 -0.46
N ALA A 190 -14.04 -2.33 0.60
CA ALA A 190 -14.48 -0.94 0.77
C ALA A 190 -13.30 0.04 0.81
N GLY A 191 -12.22 -0.31 1.51
CA GLY A 191 -10.99 0.48 1.56
C GLY A 191 -10.32 0.62 0.19
N LEU A 192 -10.25 -0.45 -0.59
CA LEU A 192 -9.67 -0.43 -1.94
C LEU A 192 -10.51 0.43 -2.90
N LEU A 193 -11.84 0.32 -2.86
CA LEU A 193 -12.75 1.13 -3.69
C LEU A 193 -12.66 2.61 -3.32
N LEU A 194 -12.66 2.93 -2.03
CA LEU A 194 -12.53 4.30 -1.55
C LEU A 194 -11.21 4.93 -2.02
N GLN A 195 -10.11 4.17 -1.96
CA GLN A 195 -8.81 4.60 -2.45
C GLN A 195 -8.83 4.90 -3.96
N ILE A 196 -9.44 4.04 -4.79
CA ILE A 196 -9.59 4.29 -6.24
C ILE A 196 -10.40 5.57 -6.51
N ILE A 197 -11.54 5.75 -5.83
CA ILE A 197 -12.41 6.90 -6.04
C ILE A 197 -11.67 8.19 -5.71
N ILE A 198 -10.99 8.23 -4.56
CA ILE A 198 -10.28 9.44 -4.11
C ILE A 198 -9.06 9.71 -5.00
N PHE A 199 -8.32 8.68 -5.39
CA PHE A 199 -7.21 8.83 -6.33
C PHE A 199 -7.68 9.27 -7.73
N GLY A 200 -8.82 8.77 -8.20
CA GLY A 200 -9.45 9.20 -9.44
C GLY A 200 -9.86 10.68 -9.40
N PHE A 201 -10.40 11.12 -8.27
CA PHE A 201 -10.69 12.54 -8.02
C PHE A 201 -9.42 13.39 -8.07
N PHE A 202 -8.30 12.93 -7.50
CA PHE A 202 -7.01 13.60 -7.62
C PHE A 202 -6.58 13.79 -9.09
N VAL A 203 -6.68 12.73 -9.92
CA VAL A 203 -6.34 12.80 -11.35
C VAL A 203 -7.24 13.81 -12.07
N ALA A 204 -8.54 13.85 -11.73
CA ALA A 204 -9.47 14.84 -12.28
C ALA A 204 -9.08 16.28 -11.90
N VAL A 205 -8.69 16.53 -10.63
CA VAL A 205 -8.18 17.85 -10.20
C VAL A 205 -6.92 18.24 -10.97
N ALA A 206 -5.98 17.31 -11.15
CA ALA A 206 -4.77 17.53 -11.95
C ALA A 206 -5.10 17.85 -13.43
N MET A 207 -6.10 17.19 -14.00
CA MET A 207 -6.59 17.45 -15.36
C MET A 207 -7.23 18.83 -15.49
N VAL A 208 -8.09 19.21 -14.55
CA VAL A 208 -8.71 20.55 -14.53
C VAL A 208 -7.64 21.64 -14.41
N PHE A 209 -6.66 21.45 -13.53
CA PHE A 209 -5.51 22.34 -13.38
C PHE A 209 -4.74 22.49 -14.71
N HIS A 210 -4.42 21.38 -15.38
CA HIS A 210 -3.73 21.40 -16.66
C HIS A 210 -4.51 22.18 -17.73
N LEU A 211 -5.82 21.90 -17.86
CA LEU A 211 -6.65 22.59 -18.86
C LEU A 211 -6.78 24.10 -18.58
N ARG A 212 -6.94 24.50 -17.31
CA ARG A 212 -7.01 25.91 -16.91
C ARG A 212 -5.67 26.62 -17.13
N LEU A 213 -4.57 25.99 -16.75
CA LEU A 213 -3.23 26.55 -16.93
C LEU A 213 -2.88 26.71 -18.41
N ARG A 214 -3.22 25.72 -19.26
CA ARG A 214 -3.01 25.80 -20.71
C ARG A 214 -3.78 26.95 -21.33
N LYS A 215 -5.02 27.19 -20.91
CA LYS A 215 -5.83 28.34 -21.38
C LYS A 215 -5.22 29.68 -20.96
N ARG A 216 -4.78 29.82 -19.70
CA ARG A 216 -4.14 31.05 -19.19
C ARG A 216 -2.84 31.38 -19.94
N LEU A 217 -2.04 30.35 -20.24
CA LEU A 217 -0.75 30.51 -20.92
C LEU A 217 -0.90 30.68 -22.44
N SER A 218 -1.98 30.19 -23.04
CA SER A 218 -2.27 30.40 -24.47
C SER A 218 -2.48 31.88 -24.84
N GLY A 219 -2.81 32.74 -23.86
CA GLY A 219 -2.97 34.19 -24.06
C GLY A 219 -1.74 35.03 -23.71
N LYS A 220 -0.68 34.44 -23.11
CA LYS A 220 0.55 35.15 -22.73
C LYS A 220 1.72 34.58 -23.52
N SER A 221 2.19 35.34 -24.51
CA SER A 221 3.35 35.00 -25.33
C SER A 221 4.58 34.78 -24.44
N HIS A 222 5.10 33.55 -24.46
CA HIS A 222 6.44 33.12 -24.03
C HIS A 222 7.05 33.77 -22.76
N GLY A 223 6.88 33.13 -21.61
CA GLY A 223 7.61 33.51 -20.38
C GLY A 223 7.93 32.39 -19.39
N LEU A 224 7.37 31.18 -19.54
CA LEU A 224 7.77 30.03 -18.72
C LEU A 224 8.91 29.28 -19.43
N SER A 225 10.16 29.58 -19.08
CA SER A 225 11.35 28.78 -19.48
C SER A 225 11.37 27.36 -18.90
N MET A 226 10.24 26.84 -18.45
CA MET A 226 10.14 25.63 -17.65
C MET A 226 9.18 24.64 -18.31
N PRO A 227 9.57 23.36 -18.51
CA PRO A 227 8.76 22.38 -19.23
C PRO A 227 7.65 21.78 -18.36
N TRP A 228 6.77 22.62 -17.80
CA TRP A 228 5.69 22.23 -16.90
C TRP A 228 4.76 21.15 -17.49
N GLN A 229 4.55 21.16 -18.81
CA GLN A 229 3.76 20.15 -19.52
C GLN A 229 4.41 18.76 -19.46
N GLN A 230 5.72 18.66 -19.61
CA GLN A 230 6.43 17.37 -19.56
C GLN A 230 6.23 16.71 -18.19
N PHE A 231 6.30 17.49 -17.11
CA PHE A 231 6.10 16.96 -15.76
C PHE A 231 4.64 16.59 -15.45
N LEU A 232 3.66 17.27 -16.06
CA LEU A 232 2.26 16.82 -16.01
C LEU A 232 2.06 15.50 -16.77
N TYR A 233 2.70 15.31 -17.92
CA TYR A 233 2.65 14.01 -18.62
C TYR A 233 3.29 12.89 -17.79
N VAL A 234 4.44 13.15 -17.18
CA VAL A 234 5.09 12.23 -16.23
C VAL A 234 4.14 11.88 -15.07
N LEU A 235 3.43 12.89 -14.54
CA LEU A 235 2.43 12.70 -13.51
C LEU A 235 1.26 11.82 -13.97
N TYR A 236 0.75 12.01 -15.20
CA TYR A 236 -0.33 11.16 -15.72
C TYR A 236 0.13 9.73 -15.99
N ILE A 237 1.33 9.53 -16.52
CA ILE A 237 1.89 8.20 -16.77
C ILE A 237 2.03 7.42 -15.45
N THR A 238 2.62 8.07 -14.45
CA THR A 238 2.79 7.43 -13.12
C THR A 238 1.45 7.24 -12.40
N SER A 239 0.52 8.18 -12.52
CA SER A 239 -0.84 8.04 -11.97
C SER A 239 -1.61 6.91 -12.64
N ALA A 240 -1.48 6.74 -13.96
CA ALA A 240 -2.11 5.64 -14.68
C ALA A 240 -1.58 4.28 -14.21
N ALA A 241 -0.26 4.15 -13.99
CA ALA A 241 0.34 2.93 -13.45
C ALA A 241 -0.20 2.59 -12.04
N ILE A 242 -0.31 3.58 -11.15
CA ILE A 242 -0.91 3.37 -9.81
C ILE A 242 -2.40 2.99 -9.94
N MET A 243 -3.15 3.67 -10.82
CA MET A 243 -4.57 3.38 -11.03
C MET A 243 -4.80 1.95 -11.53
N VAL A 244 -4.02 1.51 -12.52
CA VAL A 244 -4.09 0.14 -13.05
C VAL A 244 -3.85 -0.87 -11.93
N ARG A 245 -2.81 -0.67 -11.10
CA ARG A 245 -2.56 -1.52 -9.93
C ARG A 245 -3.76 -1.55 -8.98
N SER A 246 -4.31 -0.39 -8.63
CA SER A 246 -5.45 -0.31 -7.68
C SER A 246 -6.68 -1.03 -8.22
N ILE A 247 -6.99 -0.90 -9.52
CA ILE A 247 -8.10 -1.62 -10.16
C ILE A 247 -7.87 -3.13 -10.15
N VAL A 248 -6.66 -3.59 -10.52
CA VAL A 248 -6.34 -5.02 -10.49
C VAL A 248 -6.46 -5.57 -9.07
N ARG A 249 -6.03 -4.80 -8.05
CA ARG A 249 -6.19 -5.17 -6.65
C ARG A 249 -7.65 -5.37 -6.24
N VAL A 250 -8.57 -4.51 -6.71
CA VAL A 250 -10.00 -4.69 -6.46
C VAL A 250 -10.53 -5.94 -7.16
N VAL A 251 -10.16 -6.16 -8.43
CA VAL A 251 -10.61 -7.34 -9.19
C VAL A 251 -10.10 -8.63 -8.54
N GLU A 252 -8.81 -8.68 -8.18
CA GLU A 252 -8.19 -9.79 -7.45
C GLU A 252 -8.93 -10.09 -6.15
N PHE A 253 -9.32 -9.04 -5.41
CA PHE A 253 -10.03 -9.19 -4.15
C PHE A 253 -11.48 -9.67 -4.33
N VAL A 254 -12.16 -9.25 -5.40
CA VAL A 254 -13.53 -9.66 -5.73
C VAL A 254 -13.57 -11.10 -6.26
N GLU A 255 -12.58 -11.52 -7.06
CA GLU A 255 -12.50 -12.89 -7.59
C GLU A 255 -12.24 -13.93 -6.48
N GLY A 256 -11.60 -13.54 -5.38
CA GLY A 256 -11.39 -14.40 -4.22
C GLY A 256 -10.49 -15.62 -4.48
N PHE A 257 -10.45 -16.55 -3.53
CA PHE A 257 -9.51 -17.69 -3.47
C PHE A 257 -9.66 -18.74 -4.59
N GLU A 258 -10.75 -18.74 -5.35
CA GLU A 258 -10.98 -19.63 -6.50
C GLU A 258 -10.63 -18.98 -7.85
N GLY A 259 -10.25 -17.69 -7.86
CA GLY A 259 -9.85 -16.96 -9.05
C GLY A 259 -8.54 -17.47 -9.66
N THR A 260 -8.49 -17.57 -10.99
CA THR A 260 -7.32 -17.97 -11.77
C THR A 260 -6.10 -17.06 -11.57
N ILE A 261 -6.28 -15.85 -11.01
CA ILE A 261 -5.23 -14.85 -10.71
C ILE A 261 -4.38 -15.25 -9.50
N ILE A 262 -5.00 -15.71 -8.39
CA ILE A 262 -4.26 -16.23 -7.22
C ILE A 262 -3.57 -17.55 -7.58
N ARG A 263 -4.17 -18.32 -8.50
CA ARG A 263 -3.59 -19.54 -9.06
C ARG A 263 -2.51 -19.29 -10.12
N HIS A 264 -2.01 -18.09 -10.34
CA HIS A 264 -0.81 -17.90 -11.18
C HIS A 264 0.02 -16.75 -10.61
N GLN A 265 1.11 -17.10 -9.92
CA GLN A 265 2.01 -16.15 -9.25
C GLN A 265 2.50 -15.01 -10.16
N ILE A 266 2.54 -15.26 -11.48
CA ILE A 266 2.93 -14.30 -12.52
C ILE A 266 2.04 -13.06 -12.51
N TYR A 267 0.73 -13.18 -12.27
CA TYR A 267 -0.16 -12.02 -12.24
C TYR A 267 0.15 -11.09 -11.07
N LEU A 268 0.55 -11.65 -9.92
CA LEU A 268 1.01 -10.87 -8.77
C LEU A 268 2.29 -10.09 -9.07
N TYR A 269 3.24 -10.66 -9.83
CA TYR A 269 4.45 -9.92 -10.22
C TYR A 269 4.19 -8.88 -11.33
N VAL A 270 3.42 -9.27 -12.35
CA VAL A 270 3.20 -8.45 -13.53
C VAL A 270 2.24 -7.30 -13.26
N PHE A 271 1.17 -7.51 -12.51
CA PHE A 271 0.17 -6.46 -12.30
C PHE A 271 0.36 -5.66 -11.00
N ASP A 272 1.18 -6.15 -10.07
CA ASP A 272 1.53 -5.41 -8.85
C ASP A 272 2.90 -4.76 -8.93
N GLY A 273 3.91 -5.56 -9.29
CA GLY A 273 5.32 -5.14 -9.30
C GLY A 273 5.68 -4.26 -10.48
N VAL A 274 5.24 -4.60 -11.71
CA VAL A 274 5.61 -3.84 -12.91
C VAL A 274 5.11 -2.40 -12.87
N PRO A 275 3.84 -2.10 -12.49
CA PRO A 275 3.40 -0.72 -12.41
C PRO A 275 4.20 0.10 -11.40
N MET A 276 4.55 -0.48 -10.25
CA MET A 276 5.37 0.20 -9.23
C MET A 276 6.81 0.41 -9.65
N ALA A 277 7.42 -0.60 -10.30
CA ALA A 277 8.73 -0.47 -10.90
C ALA A 277 8.73 0.64 -11.97
N ALA A 278 7.71 0.65 -12.83
CA ALA A 278 7.54 1.67 -13.86
C ALA A 278 7.44 3.09 -13.27
N VAL A 279 6.69 3.27 -12.18
CA VAL A 279 6.61 4.56 -11.47
C VAL A 279 8.00 5.04 -11.04
N MET A 280 8.76 4.16 -10.38
CA MET A 280 10.12 4.52 -9.95
C MET A 280 11.05 4.78 -11.15
N PHE A 281 11.00 3.97 -12.21
CA PHE A 281 11.81 4.21 -13.40
C PHE A 281 11.49 5.55 -14.06
N VAL A 282 10.21 5.90 -14.20
CA VAL A 282 9.80 7.18 -14.76
C VAL A 282 10.35 8.36 -13.94
N PHE A 283 10.31 8.27 -12.60
CA PHE A 283 10.90 9.31 -11.74
C PHE A 283 12.45 9.33 -11.74
N ASN A 284 13.13 8.20 -12.05
CA ASN A 284 14.58 8.19 -12.26
C ASN A 284 15.00 9.00 -13.48
N PHE A 285 14.27 8.86 -14.59
CA PHE A 285 14.58 9.55 -15.85
C PHE A 285 14.12 11.00 -15.84
N TRP A 286 12.88 11.26 -15.41
CA TRP A 286 12.31 12.61 -15.35
C TRP A 286 12.30 13.15 -13.92
N TYR A 287 13.50 13.43 -13.42
CA TYR A 287 13.66 13.91 -12.05
C TYR A 287 13.19 15.36 -11.87
N PRO A 288 12.26 15.67 -10.95
CA PRO A 288 11.73 17.03 -10.76
C PRO A 288 12.68 17.99 -10.02
N SER A 289 13.98 17.97 -10.32
CA SER A 289 14.95 18.84 -9.63
C SER A 289 14.82 20.31 -9.93
N TYR A 290 14.26 20.69 -11.07
CA TYR A 290 14.19 22.09 -11.48
C TYR A 290 13.18 22.92 -10.67
N PHE A 291 12.18 22.28 -10.06
CA PHE A 291 11.11 22.96 -9.32
C PHE A 291 11.42 23.16 -7.84
N SER A 292 12.37 22.42 -7.28
CA SER A 292 12.50 22.27 -5.83
C SER A 292 12.85 23.57 -5.11
N ILE A 293 13.66 24.44 -5.73
CA ILE A 293 14.12 25.69 -5.10
C ILE A 293 13.02 26.76 -5.13
N ARG A 294 12.43 27.06 -6.29
CA ARG A 294 11.36 28.07 -6.42
C ARG A 294 10.10 27.65 -5.66
N ALA A 295 9.68 26.39 -5.77
CA ALA A 295 8.50 25.91 -5.06
C ALA A 295 8.71 25.86 -3.54
N ARG A 296 9.93 25.59 -3.05
CA ARG A 296 10.21 25.59 -1.60
C ARG A 296 10.04 26.99 -1.00
N ASN A 297 10.53 28.02 -1.69
CA ASN A 297 10.41 29.39 -1.20
C ASN A 297 8.95 29.84 -1.18
N ALA A 298 8.22 29.68 -2.29
CA ALA A 298 6.81 30.07 -2.35
C ALA A 298 5.88 29.25 -1.42
N LEU A 299 6.19 27.97 -1.16
CA LEU A 299 5.48 27.21 -0.13
C LEU A 299 5.81 27.66 1.29
N ALA A 300 7.04 28.13 1.57
CA ALA A 300 7.38 28.69 2.88
C ALA A 300 6.71 30.05 3.08
N ASP A 301 6.70 30.90 2.06
CA ASP A 301 6.17 32.27 2.13
C ASP A 301 4.69 32.27 2.51
N GLY A 302 3.86 31.47 1.84
CA GLY A 302 2.45 31.45 2.24
C GLY A 302 2.23 30.81 3.63
N VAL A 303 3.18 30.01 4.18
CA VAL A 303 3.00 29.35 5.50
C VAL A 303 3.15 30.42 6.56
N CYS A 304 4.11 31.33 6.36
CA CYS A 304 4.14 32.58 7.09
C CYS A 304 2.81 33.34 6.95
N GLU A 305 2.29 33.57 5.73
CA GLU A 305 1.02 34.31 5.56
C GLU A 305 -0.18 33.69 6.29
N ASP A 306 -0.42 32.37 6.17
CA ASP A 306 -1.51 31.69 6.89
C ASP A 306 -1.30 31.78 8.42
N SER A 307 -0.06 31.59 8.90
CA SER A 307 0.23 31.68 10.34
C SER A 307 0.04 33.09 10.89
N THR A 308 0.35 34.13 10.10
CA THR A 308 0.09 35.52 10.44
C THR A 308 -1.42 35.79 10.44
N PHE A 309 -2.17 35.27 9.47
CA PHE A 309 -3.62 35.40 9.43
C PHE A 309 -4.32 34.70 10.61
N GLU A 310 -3.92 33.47 10.95
CA GLU A 310 -4.41 32.76 12.14
C GLU A 310 -4.07 33.49 13.44
N GLN A 311 -2.85 34.03 13.56
CA GLN A 311 -2.47 34.86 14.71
C GLN A 311 -3.32 36.11 14.82
N SER A 312 -3.51 36.86 13.72
CA SER A 312 -4.36 38.05 13.72
C SER A 312 -5.83 37.72 14.02
N ALA A 313 -6.33 36.57 13.57
CA ALA A 313 -7.69 36.12 13.87
C ALA A 313 -7.85 35.74 15.36
N MET A 314 -6.84 35.14 15.99
CA MET A 314 -6.85 34.85 17.43
C MET A 314 -6.71 36.13 18.27
N GLU A 315 -5.88 37.10 17.86
CA GLU A 315 -5.76 38.38 18.55
C GLU A 315 -7.08 39.15 18.56
N LEU A 316 -7.77 39.21 17.42
CA LEU A 316 -9.11 39.82 17.29
C LEU A 316 -10.20 39.11 18.10
N GLN A 317 -9.99 37.85 18.50
CA GLN A 317 -10.90 37.11 19.38
C GLN A 317 -10.54 37.26 20.87
N SER A 318 -9.37 37.83 21.17
CA SER A 318 -8.88 38.06 22.53
C SER A 318 -9.13 39.48 23.06
N GLU A 319 -9.53 40.41 22.18
CA GLU A 319 -10.06 41.74 22.50
C GLU A 319 -11.59 41.73 22.66
#